data_AF-A0A3D2YRL9-F1
#
_entry.id   AF-A0A3D2YRL9-F1
#
_cell.length_a   1.000
_cell.length_b   1.000
_cell.length_c   1.000
_cell.angle_alpha   90.00
_cell.angle_beta   90.00
_cell.angle_gamma   90.00
#
_symmetry.space_group_name_H-M   'P 1'
#
loop_
_entity.id
_entity.type
_entity.pdbx_description
1 polymer ?
#
loop_
_entity_poly.entity_id
_entity_poly.type
_entity_poly.pdbx_seq_one_letter_code
_entity_poly.pdbx_strand_id
1 'polypeptide(L)'
;MQLAEFIRALSYNAIPSSDRTALNIPLGIETGLGRLGRNAKLITQKYGPRCRIAKVIIDLPMETGKPKDFDVTEFCNACKKCARNCAVQAIPLGGRSYQQSN
;
A
#
# COMPACT_ATOMS: atom_id res chain seq x y z
N MET A 1 9.88 8.99 -13.42
CA MET A 1 11.07 8.74 -14.25
C MET A 1 12.33 9.39 -13.65
N GLN A 2 12.29 10.66 -13.24
CA GLN A 2 13.45 11.39 -12.69
C GLN A 2 14.25 10.61 -11.62
N LEU A 3 13.57 10.01 -10.63
CA LEU A 3 14.26 9.23 -9.58
C LEU A 3 15.01 8.01 -10.13
N ALA A 4 14.46 7.31 -11.13
CA ALA A 4 15.15 6.16 -11.72
C ALA A 4 16.38 6.58 -12.53
N GLU A 5 16.31 7.70 -13.27
CA GLU A 5 17.48 8.23 -13.98
C GLU A 5 18.56 8.70 -13.02
N PHE A 6 18.17 9.33 -11.91
CA PHE A 6 19.11 9.71 -10.86
C PHE A 6 19.86 8.49 -10.30
N ILE A 7 19.17 7.39 -10.01
CA ILE A 7 19.78 6.17 -9.47
C ILE A 7 20.69 5.50 -10.51
N ARG A 8 20.30 5.52 -11.80
CA ARG A 8 21.16 5.04 -12.89
C ARG A 8 22.43 5.87 -13.07
N ALA A 9 22.35 7.19 -12.87
CA ALA A 9 23.52 8.06 -12.90
C ALA A 9 24.52 7.76 -11.77
N LEU A 10 24.07 7.12 -10.68
CA LEU A 10 24.93 6.57 -9.62
C LEU A 10 25.50 5.18 -9.95
N SER A 11 25.33 4.70 -11.19
CA SER A 11 25.76 3.38 -11.67
C SER A 11 25.01 2.19 -11.05
N TYR A 12 23.75 2.38 -10.65
CA TYR A 12 22.86 1.33 -10.15
C TYR A 12 21.70 1.04 -11.10
N ASN A 13 21.12 -0.16 -11.02
CA ASN A 13 19.93 -0.50 -11.77
C ASN A 13 18.68 0.11 -11.12
N ALA A 14 17.77 0.64 -11.95
CA ALA A 14 16.50 1.17 -11.49
C ALA A 14 15.37 0.88 -12.48
N ILE A 15 14.27 0.31 -11.98
CA ILE A 15 13.06 0.01 -12.74
C ILE A 15 11.92 0.88 -12.18
N PRO A 16 11.54 1.98 -12.85
CA PRO A 16 10.41 2.80 -12.42
C PRO A 16 9.11 2.04 -12.62
N SER A 17 8.24 2.03 -11.61
CA SER A 17 6.96 1.35 -11.71
C SER A 17 5.87 2.04 -10.90
N SER A 18 4.86 2.57 -11.60
CA SER A 18 3.65 3.09 -10.95
C SER A 18 2.80 1.94 -10.44
N ASP A 19 1.90 1.40 -11.26
CA ASP A 19 0.91 0.40 -10.83
C ASP A 19 1.23 -1.04 -11.25
N ARG A 20 2.25 -1.25 -12.08
CA ARG A 20 2.62 -2.57 -12.62
C ARG A 20 3.75 -3.22 -11.83
N THR A 21 4.30 -4.33 -12.32
CA THR A 21 5.53 -5.01 -11.85
C THR A 21 5.45 -5.65 -10.46
N ALA A 22 4.89 -4.95 -9.47
CA ALA A 22 4.70 -5.41 -8.11
C ALA A 22 3.50 -4.68 -7.46
N LEU A 23 2.99 -5.24 -6.37
CA LEU A 23 1.83 -4.71 -5.66
C LEU A 23 2.23 -3.55 -4.73
N ASN A 24 1.67 -2.36 -4.96
CA ASN A 24 2.01 -1.15 -4.20
C ASN A 24 1.65 -1.23 -2.71
N ILE A 25 0.52 -1.86 -2.39
CA ILE A 25 0.01 -1.87 -1.01
C ILE A 25 0.86 -2.76 -0.10
N PRO A 26 1.15 -4.04 -0.44
CA PRO A 26 2.07 -4.86 0.35
C PRO A 26 3.43 -4.19 0.57
N LEU A 27 4.05 -3.64 -0.49
CA LEU A 27 5.34 -2.93 -0.37
C LEU A 27 5.25 -1.70 0.54
N GLY A 28 4.15 -0.95 0.48
CA GLY A 28 3.89 0.18 1.37
C GLY A 28 3.71 -0.23 2.84
N ILE A 29 3.21 -1.45 3.10
CA ILE A 29 3.10 -1.98 4.47
C ILE A 29 4.49 -2.39 4.96
N GLU A 30 5.25 -3.12 4.16
CA GLU A 30 6.60 -3.62 4.51
C GLU A 30 7.56 -2.47 4.81
N THR A 31 7.47 -1.38 4.05
CA THR A 31 8.30 -0.17 4.25
C THR A 31 7.81 0.73 5.39
N GLY A 32 6.66 0.42 6.00
CA GLY A 32 6.09 1.22 7.09
C GLY A 32 5.40 2.52 6.65
N LEU A 33 5.05 2.65 5.36
CA LEU A 33 4.29 3.79 4.83
C LEU A 33 2.84 3.84 5.36
N GLY A 34 2.26 2.68 5.70
CA GLY A 34 0.90 2.60 6.23
C GLY A 34 0.40 1.18 6.45
N ARG A 35 -0.92 1.03 6.64
CA ARG A 35 -1.59 -0.26 6.89
C ARG A 35 -2.73 -0.52 5.93
N LEU A 36 -3.07 -1.79 5.73
CA LEU A 36 -4.18 -2.19 4.87
C LEU A 36 -5.53 -1.75 5.47
N GLY A 37 -6.29 -0.96 4.74
CA GLY A 37 -7.67 -0.61 5.07
C GLY A 37 -8.69 -1.60 4.49
N ARG A 38 -9.89 -1.65 5.07
CA ARG A 38 -11.01 -2.49 4.58
C ARG A 38 -11.38 -2.21 3.12
N ASN A 39 -11.19 -0.98 2.65
CA ASN A 39 -11.41 -0.61 1.25
C ASN A 39 -10.26 -1.01 0.30
N ALA A 40 -9.38 -1.91 0.72
CA ALA A 40 -8.21 -2.36 -0.02
C ALA A 40 -7.28 -1.22 -0.47
N LYS A 41 -7.19 -0.15 0.34
CA LYS A 41 -6.22 0.94 0.16
C LYS A 41 -5.21 0.96 1.30
N LEU A 42 -4.03 1.50 1.04
CA LEU A 42 -3.07 1.78 2.11
C LEU A 42 -3.53 3.02 2.87
N ILE A 43 -3.67 2.90 4.18
CA ILE A 43 -4.00 3.98 5.10
C ILE A 43 -2.69 4.52 5.66
N THR A 44 -2.34 5.73 5.27
CA THR A 44 -1.17 6.46 5.80
C THR A 44 -1.59 7.33 6.99
N GLN A 45 -0.68 7.56 7.94
CA GLN A 45 -0.99 8.35 9.13
C GLN A 45 -1.38 9.80 8.80
N LYS A 46 -0.72 10.42 7.80
CA LYS A 46 -0.93 11.82 7.45
C LYS A 46 -2.13 12.06 6.52
N TYR A 47 -2.37 11.18 5.56
CA TYR A 47 -3.35 11.43 4.49
C TYR A 47 -4.47 10.37 4.42
N GLY A 48 -4.45 9.39 5.32
CA GLY A 48 -5.37 8.25 5.27
C GLY A 48 -5.24 7.50 3.93
N PRO A 49 -6.37 7.08 3.31
CA PRO A 49 -6.38 6.39 2.02
C PRO A 49 -6.18 7.30 0.80
N ARG A 50 -6.11 8.63 0.98
CA ARG A 50 -6.13 9.60 -0.13
C ARG A 50 -4.72 9.89 -0.67
N CYS A 51 -3.98 8.83 -0.97
CA CYS A 51 -2.63 8.92 -1.51
C CYS A 51 -2.45 7.91 -2.65
N ARG A 52 -1.74 8.30 -3.71
CA ARG A 52 -1.28 7.37 -4.75
C ARG A 52 0.15 6.96 -4.42
N ILE A 53 0.43 5.68 -4.60
CA ILE A 53 1.73 5.09 -4.30
C ILE A 53 2.32 4.61 -5.62
N ALA A 54 3.60 4.86 -5.79
CA ALA A 54 4.42 4.33 -6.86
C ALA A 54 5.73 3.81 -6.25
N LYS A 55 6.47 2.98 -6.98
CA LYS A 55 7.77 2.48 -6.54
C LYS A 55 8.82 2.57 -7.65
N VAL A 56 10.06 2.47 -7.24
CA VAL A 56 11.20 2.20 -8.13
C VAL A 56 11.91 1.00 -7.53
N ILE A 57 12.11 -0.04 -8.33
CA ILE A 57 12.84 -1.25 -7.90
C ILE A 57 14.30 -1.03 -8.24
N ILE A 58 15.19 -1.18 -7.25
CA ILE A 58 16.60 -0.80 -7.36
C ILE A 58 17.49 -1.83 -6.68
N ASP A 59 18.76 -1.86 -7.07
CA ASP A 59 19.83 -2.64 -6.42
C ASP A 59 20.82 -1.78 -5.61
N LEU A 60 20.54 -0.47 -5.50
CA LEU A 60 21.25 0.46 -4.65
C LEU A 60 21.16 0.03 -3.17
N PRO A 61 22.29 -0.25 -2.49
CA PRO A 61 22.28 -0.59 -1.07
C PRO A 61 21.78 0.59 -0.23
N MET A 62 20.75 0.35 0.58
CA MET A 62 20.17 1.36 1.47
C MET A 62 19.51 0.72 2.69
N GLU A 63 19.32 1.52 3.74
CA GLU A 63 18.54 1.10 4.89
C GLU A 63 17.09 0.83 4.49
N THR A 64 16.54 -0.28 4.98
CA THR A 64 15.16 -0.68 4.70
C THR A 64 14.22 -0.20 5.80
N GLY A 65 13.04 0.24 5.38
CA GLY A 65 11.94 0.51 6.30
C GLY A 65 11.45 -0.77 6.99
N LYS A 66 10.71 -0.60 8.08
CA LYS A 66 10.04 -1.69 8.79
C LYS A 66 8.54 -1.36 8.91
N PRO A 67 7.66 -2.38 8.95
CA PRO A 67 6.25 -2.16 9.20
C PRO A 67 6.03 -1.38 10.51
N LYS A 68 5.12 -0.42 10.47
CA LYS A 68 4.68 0.34 11.64
C LYS A 68 3.21 0.04 11.90
N ASP A 69 2.84 -0.23 13.14
CA ASP A 69 1.44 -0.47 13.48
C ASP A 69 0.74 0.80 13.94
N PHE A 70 -0.50 0.95 13.50
CA PHE A 70 -1.32 2.15 13.72
C PHE A 70 -2.79 1.79 14.01
N ASP A 71 -3.06 0.58 14.50
CA ASP A 71 -4.40 0.06 14.87
C ASP A 71 -5.50 0.21 13.80
N VAL A 72 -5.09 0.34 12.53
CA VAL A 72 -6.00 0.51 11.40
C VAL A 72 -6.88 -0.71 11.21
N THR A 73 -6.36 -1.89 11.56
CA THR A 73 -7.08 -3.17 11.43
C THR A 73 -8.28 -3.19 12.38
N GLU A 74 -8.05 -2.87 13.63
CA GLU A 74 -9.00 -2.84 14.74
C GLU A 74 -10.06 -1.79 14.44
N PHE A 75 -9.62 -0.61 14.02
CA PHE A 75 -10.51 0.45 13.56
C PHE A 75 -11.40 0.00 12.39
N CYS A 76 -10.82 -0.68 11.39
CA CYS A 76 -11.57 -1.18 10.23
C CYS A 76 -12.56 -2.30 10.58
N ASN A 77 -12.31 -3.07 11.64
CA ASN A 77 -13.21 -4.11 12.14
C ASN A 77 -14.48 -3.51 12.75
N ALA A 78 -14.34 -2.41 13.51
CA ALA A 78 -15.48 -1.71 14.11
C ALA A 78 -16.20 -0.79 13.11
N CYS A 79 -15.46 -0.02 12.31
CA CYS A 79 -16.02 1.10 11.54
C CYS A 79 -16.96 0.66 10.40
N LYS A 80 -16.47 -0.17 9.47
CA LYS A 80 -17.18 -0.67 8.27
C LYS A 80 -17.87 0.40 7.38
N LYS A 81 -17.53 1.69 7.52
CA LYS A 81 -18.19 2.81 6.79
C LYS A 81 -18.03 2.69 5.27
N CYS A 82 -16.84 2.33 4.79
CA CYS A 82 -16.60 2.16 3.36
C CYS A 82 -17.47 1.06 2.74
N ALA A 83 -17.73 -0.03 3.46
CA ALA A 83 -18.60 -1.11 3.01
C ALA A 83 -20.06 -0.65 2.91
N ARG A 84 -20.59 -0.01 3.96
CA ARG A 84 -21.97 0.49 3.97
C ARG A 84 -22.26 1.52 2.87
N ASN A 85 -21.29 2.39 2.57
CA ASN A 85 -21.45 3.47 1.60
C ASN A 85 -21.07 3.08 0.16
N CYS A 86 -20.63 1.84 -0.10
CA CYS A 86 -20.29 1.41 -1.45
C CYS A 86 -21.56 1.24 -2.28
N ALA A 87 -21.74 2.05 -3.32
CA ALA A 87 -22.95 2.01 -4.17
C ALA A 87 -23.20 0.62 -4.78
N VAL A 88 -22.13 -0.12 -5.08
CA VAL A 88 -22.17 -1.46 -5.70
C VAL A 88 -21.89 -2.60 -4.71
N GLN A 89 -21.79 -2.30 -3.40
CA GLN A 89 -21.52 -3.29 -2.35
C GLN A 89 -20.30 -4.19 -2.59
N ALA A 90 -19.27 -3.68 -3.27
CA ALA A 90 -18.06 -4.44 -3.60
C ALA A 90 -17.12 -4.69 -2.40
N ILE A 91 -17.36 -4.07 -1.24
CA ILE A 91 -16.50 -4.18 -0.07
C ILE A 91 -17.22 -5.04 0.99
N PRO A 92 -16.65 -6.18 1.40
CA PRO A 92 -17.33 -7.09 2.32
C PRO A 92 -17.43 -6.53 3.75
N LEU A 93 -18.54 -6.85 4.42
CA LEU A 93 -18.79 -6.54 5.84
C LEU A 93 -18.15 -7.56 6.81
N GLY A 94 -17.73 -8.72 6.30
CA GLY A 94 -17.16 -9.83 7.07
C GLY A 94 -15.74 -9.60 7.57
N GLY A 95 -15.19 -10.64 8.21
CA GLY A 95 -13.80 -10.71 8.62
C GLY A 95 -12.84 -10.89 7.42
N ARG A 96 -11.54 -10.83 7.69
CA ARG A 96 -10.50 -11.13 6.69
C ARG A 96 -10.39 -12.64 6.52
N SER A 97 -10.22 -13.10 5.28
CA SER A 97 -9.99 -14.50 4.92
C SER A 97 -8.84 -14.61 3.92
N TYR A 98 -8.18 -15.77 3.91
CA TYR A 98 -7.22 -16.12 2.86
C TYR A 98 -7.91 -16.62 1.58
N GLN A 99 -9.17 -17.06 1.70
CA GLN A 99 -10.01 -17.43 0.57
C GLN A 99 -10.63 -16.18 -0.03
N GLN A 100 -10.60 -16.09 -1.35
CA GLN A 100 -11.33 -15.09 -2.11
C GLN A 100 -12.82 -15.44 -2.07
N SER A 101 -13.66 -14.53 -1.57
CA SER A 101 -15.11 -14.67 -1.67
C SER A 101 -15.50 -14.48 -3.14
N ASN A 102 -15.93 -15.57 -3.79
CA ASN A 102 -16.47 -15.55 -5.15
C ASN A 102 -17.72 -14.68 -5.24
#